data_AF-A0A9P5JDS8-F1
#
_entry.id   AF-A0A9P5JDS8-F1
#
_cell.length_a   1.000
_cell.length_b   1.000
_cell.length_c   1.000
_cell.angle_alpha   90.00
_cell.angle_beta   90.00
_cell.angle_gamma   90.00
#
_symmetry.space_group_name_H-M   'P 1'
#
loop_
_entity.id
_entity.type
_entity.pdbx_description
1 polymer ?
#
loop_
_entity_poly.entity_id
_entity_poly.type
_entity_poly.pdbx_seq_one_letter_code
_entity_poly.pdbx_strand_id
1 'polypeptide(L)'
;MHTQFCCDAKQKRSSMSSSYRPKGYGVSPALRRAREPYRIRNGVTGGLLVAFAVSVWAYSISAVKQDNFDDVDALALDQRRNTNTASSTQRSVRTSRLVALY
;
A
#
# COMPACT_ATOMS: atom_id res chain seq x y z
N MET A 1 19.76 -2.50 64.41
CA MET A 1 18.78 -2.39 63.30
C MET A 1 18.53 -0.96 62.79
N HIS A 2 19.26 0.07 63.26
CA HIS A 2 19.06 1.47 62.78
C HIS A 2 19.96 1.92 61.63
N THR A 3 20.96 1.14 61.24
CA THR A 3 21.94 1.54 60.21
C THR A 3 21.47 1.26 58.77
N GLN A 4 20.52 0.34 58.55
CA GLN A 4 20.02 0.02 57.21
C GLN A 4 19.18 1.15 56.60
N PHE A 5 18.29 1.80 57.38
CA PHE A 5 17.41 2.85 56.87
C PHE A 5 18.17 4.09 56.35
N CYS A 6 19.29 4.43 56.98
CA CYS A 6 20.08 5.61 56.60
C CYS A 6 20.92 5.34 55.32
N CYS A 7 21.39 4.10 55.13
CA CYS A 7 22.11 3.67 53.93
C CYS A 7 21.18 3.61 52.70
N ASP A 8 19.97 3.06 52.84
CA ASP A 8 18.97 3.04 51.77
C ASP A 8 18.51 4.44 51.36
N ALA A 9 18.34 5.34 52.33
CA ALA A 9 17.97 6.73 52.07
C ALA A 9 19.05 7.49 51.27
N LYS A 10 20.34 7.27 51.56
CA LYS A 10 21.44 7.86 50.78
C LYS A 10 21.49 7.33 49.35
N GLN A 11 21.24 6.03 49.16
CA GLN A 11 21.24 5.40 47.83
C GLN A 11 20.07 5.85 46.94
N LYS A 12 18.86 5.99 47.51
CA LYS A 12 17.72 6.58 46.78
C LYS A 12 18.00 8.01 46.35
N ARG A 13 18.61 8.83 47.23
CA ARG A 13 18.91 10.24 46.96
C ARG A 13 19.96 10.42 45.84
N SER A 14 20.97 9.56 45.76
CA SER A 14 21.98 9.58 44.69
C SER A 14 21.43 9.13 43.33
N SER A 15 20.49 8.17 43.32
CA SER A 15 19.80 7.76 42.08
C SER A 15 18.88 8.85 41.52
N MET A 16 18.25 9.63 42.42
CA MET A 16 17.35 10.73 42.04
C MET A 16 18.13 11.95 41.55
N SER A 17 19.31 12.26 42.12
CA SER A 17 20.14 13.37 41.64
C SER A 17 20.74 13.11 40.25
N SER A 18 21.02 11.85 39.90
CA SER A 18 21.46 11.46 38.55
C SER A 18 20.36 11.63 37.49
N SER A 19 19.08 11.50 37.88
CA SER A 19 17.94 11.70 36.96
C SER A 19 17.53 13.18 36.80
N TYR A 20 18.02 14.08 37.67
CA TYR A 20 17.47 15.43 37.76
C TYR A 20 17.94 16.37 36.64
N ARG A 21 19.04 16.05 35.89
CA ARG A 21 19.49 16.62 34.58
C ARG A 21 20.99 16.29 34.29
N PRO A 22 21.64 16.64 33.14
CA PRO A 22 21.17 17.53 32.05
C PRO A 22 21.55 17.16 30.59
N LYS A 23 22.33 16.12 30.32
CA LYS A 23 22.95 15.92 28.98
C LYS A 23 22.58 14.55 28.42
N GLY A 24 21.46 14.50 27.72
CA GLY A 24 21.10 13.35 26.91
C GLY A 24 19.63 13.38 26.53
N TYR A 25 19.36 13.38 25.23
CA TYR A 25 18.05 13.16 24.60
C TYR A 25 17.49 11.74 24.87
N GLY A 26 17.95 11.08 25.94
CA GLY A 26 17.64 9.72 26.30
C GLY A 26 16.48 9.65 27.29
N VAL A 27 15.73 8.55 27.20
CA VAL A 27 14.54 8.34 28.03
C VAL A 27 14.96 7.85 29.42
N SER A 28 14.61 8.58 30.48
CA SER A 28 14.92 8.15 31.85
C SER A 28 14.23 6.81 32.18
N PRO A 29 14.83 5.97 33.05
CA PRO A 29 14.28 4.67 33.41
C PRO A 29 12.87 4.77 34.02
N ALA A 30 12.56 5.86 34.73
CA ALA A 30 11.21 6.15 35.22
C ALA A 30 10.20 6.39 34.08
N LEU A 31 10.60 7.13 33.03
CA LEU A 31 9.74 7.43 31.87
C LEU A 31 9.53 6.20 30.96
N ARG A 32 10.50 5.29 30.87
CA ARG A 32 10.37 4.05 30.09
C ARG A 32 9.26 3.15 30.62
N ARG A 33 9.21 2.96 31.94
CA ARG A 33 8.18 2.16 32.62
C ARG A 33 6.78 2.77 32.43
N ALA A 34 6.67 4.10 32.45
CA ALA A 34 5.40 4.79 32.21
C ALA A 34 4.90 4.63 30.77
N ARG A 35 5.79 4.45 29.79
CA ARG A 35 5.41 4.28 28.37
C ARG A 35 5.18 2.83 27.96
N GLU A 36 5.68 1.88 28.72
CA GLU A 36 5.53 0.44 28.50
C GLU A 36 4.09 0.01 28.17
N PRO A 37 3.04 0.43 28.89
CA PRO A 37 1.67 0.00 28.58
C PRO A 37 1.08 0.62 27.30
N TYR A 38 1.62 1.74 26.80
CA TYR A 38 1.07 2.44 25.64
C TYR A 38 1.77 2.09 24.32
N ARG A 39 2.93 1.39 24.36
CA ARG A 39 3.65 1.03 23.13
C ARG A 39 2.83 0.09 22.26
N ILE A 40 2.18 -0.88 22.89
CA ILE A 40 1.34 -1.86 22.19
C ILE A 40 0.08 -1.17 21.67
N ARG A 41 -0.63 -0.42 22.52
CA ARG A 41 -1.87 0.26 22.14
C ARG A 41 -1.67 1.26 21.01
N ASN A 42 -0.61 2.08 21.07
CA ASN A 42 -0.28 3.04 20.02
C ASN A 42 0.28 2.36 18.76
N GLY A 43 0.97 1.22 18.91
CA GLY A 43 1.42 0.41 17.78
C GLY A 43 0.26 -0.24 17.03
N VAL A 44 -0.75 -0.74 17.74
CA VAL A 44 -1.96 -1.32 17.14
C VAL A 44 -2.77 -0.27 16.41
N THR A 45 -3.04 0.88 17.05
CA THR A 45 -3.81 1.95 16.39
C THR A 45 -3.05 2.53 15.19
N GLY A 46 -1.74 2.74 15.30
CA GLY A 46 -0.90 3.14 14.17
C GLY A 46 -0.88 2.09 13.06
N GLY A 47 -0.79 0.80 13.42
CA GLY A 47 -0.84 -0.32 12.48
C GLY A 47 -2.16 -0.38 11.71
N LEU A 48 -3.29 -0.17 12.39
CA LEU A 48 -4.60 -0.10 11.74
C LEU A 48 -4.70 1.06 10.74
N LEU A 49 -4.18 2.24 11.11
CA LEU A 49 -4.18 3.40 10.21
C LEU A 49 -3.33 3.15 8.95
N VAL A 50 -2.13 2.55 9.12
CA VAL A 50 -1.26 2.20 7.99
C VAL A 50 -1.91 1.13 7.11
N ALA A 51 -2.46 0.08 7.71
CA ALA A 51 -3.16 -0.98 6.98
C ALA A 51 -4.35 -0.43 6.19
N PHE A 52 -5.11 0.49 6.78
CA PHE A 52 -6.21 1.18 6.12
C PHE A 52 -5.73 2.05 4.94
N ALA A 53 -4.67 2.83 5.11
CA ALA A 53 -4.14 3.63 4.02
C ALA A 53 -3.61 2.75 2.86
N VAL A 54 -2.89 1.67 3.18
CA VAL A 54 -2.38 0.71 2.19
C VAL A 54 -3.53 -0.02 1.49
N SER A 55 -4.62 -0.36 2.19
CA SER A 55 -5.77 -1.02 1.56
C SER A 55 -6.47 -0.10 0.55
N VAL A 56 -6.68 1.18 0.89
CA VAL A 56 -7.25 2.17 -0.03
C VAL A 56 -6.33 2.40 -1.24
N TRP A 57 -5.02 2.50 -1.01
CA TRP A 57 -4.04 2.64 -2.10
C TRP A 57 -4.00 1.42 -3.03
N ALA A 58 -3.96 0.21 -2.46
CA ALA A 58 -3.96 -1.04 -3.23
C ALA A 58 -5.27 -1.24 -4.00
N TYR A 59 -6.41 -0.86 -3.39
CA TYR A 59 -7.70 -0.84 -4.07
C TYR A 59 -7.70 0.15 -5.24
N SER A 60 -7.14 1.35 -5.05
CA SER A 60 -7.06 2.37 -6.11
C SER A 60 -6.29 1.86 -7.33
N ILE A 61 -5.20 1.11 -7.16
CA ILE A 61 -4.46 0.51 -8.28
C ILE A 61 -5.26 -0.65 -8.91
N SER A 62 -5.91 -1.46 -8.08
CA SER A 62 -6.67 -2.64 -8.55
C SER A 62 -7.93 -2.25 -9.33
N ALA A 63 -8.56 -1.13 -8.97
CA ALA A 63 -9.75 -0.62 -9.65
C ALA A 63 -9.44 0.06 -11.01
N VAL A 64 -8.19 0.51 -11.20
CA VAL A 64 -7.74 1.11 -12.47
C VAL A 64 -7.14 0.07 -13.41
N LYS A 65 -6.92 -1.17 -12.93
CA LYS A 65 -6.78 -2.31 -13.85
C LYS A 65 -8.09 -2.45 -14.58
N GLN A 66 -8.11 -1.86 -15.76
CA GLN A 66 -9.22 -1.87 -16.69
C GLN A 66 -9.73 -3.30 -16.79
N ASP A 67 -10.97 -3.45 -16.28
CA ASP A 67 -11.84 -4.60 -16.43
C ASP A 67 -11.76 -5.17 -17.86
N ASN A 68 -11.99 -6.47 -17.97
CA ASN A 68 -12.00 -7.28 -19.19
C ASN A 68 -12.23 -6.48 -20.49
N PHE A 69 -11.23 -6.47 -21.37
CA PHE A 69 -11.28 -5.85 -22.70
C PHE A 69 -12.02 -6.70 -23.74
N ASP A 70 -12.96 -7.53 -23.30
CA ASP A 70 -13.67 -8.49 -24.15
C ASP A 70 -14.50 -7.76 -25.24
N ASP A 71 -14.89 -6.51 -24.98
CA ASP A 71 -15.62 -5.63 -25.89
C ASP A 71 -14.75 -5.04 -27.01
N VAL A 72 -13.50 -4.67 -26.70
CA VAL A 72 -12.53 -4.17 -27.70
C VAL A 72 -12.16 -5.28 -28.69
N ASP A 73 -12.01 -6.51 -28.22
CA ASP A 73 -11.66 -7.66 -29.06
C ASP A 73 -12.81 -8.04 -30.01
N ALA A 74 -14.06 -8.01 -29.54
CA ALA A 74 -15.23 -8.28 -30.37
C ALA A 74 -15.35 -7.28 -31.54
N LEU A 75 -15.14 -5.99 -31.27
CA LEU A 75 -15.14 -4.95 -32.30
C LEU A 75 -14.00 -5.13 -33.32
N ALA A 76 -12.81 -5.52 -32.85
CA ALA A 76 -11.67 -5.81 -33.72
C ALA A 76 -11.92 -7.03 -34.64
N LEU A 77 -12.59 -8.07 -34.13
CA LEU A 77 -12.98 -9.25 -34.92
C LEU A 77 -14.03 -8.91 -35.99
N ASP A 78 -15.01 -8.07 -35.67
CA ASP A 78 -16.04 -7.64 -36.62
C ASP A 78 -15.45 -6.73 -37.72
N GLN A 79 -14.51 -5.84 -37.39
CA GLN A 79 -13.78 -5.04 -38.39
C GLN A 79 -12.95 -5.91 -39.34
N ARG A 80 -12.29 -6.96 -38.83
CA ARG A 80 -11.56 -7.94 -39.66
C ARG A 80 -12.51 -8.70 -40.58
N ARG A 81 -13.69 -9.08 -40.10
CA ARG A 81 -14.72 -9.74 -40.92
C ARG A 81 -15.19 -8.84 -42.07
N ASN A 82 -15.48 -7.57 -41.78
CA ASN A 82 -15.97 -6.60 -42.77
C ASN A 82 -14.92 -6.29 -43.85
N THR A 83 -13.65 -6.11 -43.46
CA THR A 83 -12.54 -5.86 -44.40
C THR A 83 -12.27 -7.06 -45.30
N ASN A 84 -12.28 -8.28 -44.75
CA ASN A 84 -12.14 -9.51 -45.54
C ASN A 84 -13.29 -9.67 -46.55
N THR A 85 -14.52 -9.41 -46.11
CA THR A 85 -15.73 -9.50 -46.95
C THR A 85 -15.74 -8.46 -48.07
N ALA A 86 -15.26 -7.24 -47.79
CA ALA A 86 -15.11 -6.19 -48.79
C ALA A 86 -14.08 -6.59 -49.87
N SER A 87 -12.95 -7.15 -49.47
CA SER A 87 -11.88 -7.54 -50.41
C SER A 87 -12.25 -8.73 -51.31
N SER A 88 -12.98 -9.72 -50.79
CA SER A 88 -13.44 -10.89 -51.56
C SER A 88 -14.56 -10.51 -52.53
N THR A 89 -15.49 -9.67 -52.10
CA THR A 89 -16.55 -9.11 -52.96
C THR A 89 -15.94 -8.30 -54.09
N GLN A 90 -14.96 -7.44 -53.80
CA GLN A 90 -14.31 -6.60 -54.79
C GLN A 90 -13.46 -7.42 -55.79
N ARG A 91 -12.81 -8.50 -55.33
CA ARG A 91 -12.13 -9.46 -56.21
C ARG A 91 -13.12 -10.15 -57.15
N SER A 92 -14.20 -10.69 -56.62
CA SER A 92 -15.25 -11.36 -57.40
C SER A 92 -15.84 -10.43 -58.46
N VAL A 93 -16.27 -9.23 -58.08
CA VAL A 93 -16.79 -8.22 -59.00
C VAL A 93 -15.76 -7.79 -60.03
N ARG A 94 -14.47 -7.67 -59.65
CA ARG A 94 -13.40 -7.35 -60.59
C ARG A 94 -13.16 -8.47 -61.59
N THR A 95 -13.11 -9.74 -61.17
CA THR A 95 -12.99 -10.88 -62.09
C THR A 95 -14.19 -10.98 -63.01
N SER A 96 -15.42 -10.88 -62.49
CA SER A 96 -16.63 -10.93 -63.31
C SER A 96 -16.71 -9.77 -64.31
N ARG A 97 -16.27 -8.57 -63.92
CA ARG A 97 -16.21 -7.41 -64.81
C ARG A 97 -15.13 -7.55 -65.88
N LEU A 98 -14.00 -8.18 -65.57
CA LEU A 98 -12.94 -8.45 -66.56
C LEU A 98 -13.36 -9.54 -67.55
N VAL A 99 -14.09 -10.58 -67.10
CA VAL A 99 -14.65 -11.62 -67.98
C VAL A 99 -15.76 -11.07 -68.87
N ALA A 100 -16.58 -10.12 -68.40
CA ALA A 100 -17.64 -9.51 -69.20
C ALA A 100 -17.15 -8.49 -70.25
N LEU A 101 -15.85 -8.15 -70.25
CA LEU A 101 -15.23 -7.22 -71.21
C LEU A 101 -14.39 -7.92 -72.29
N TYR A 102 -14.33 -9.26 -72.28
CA TYR A 102 -13.68 -10.10 -73.28
C TYR A 102 -14.74 -10.83 -74.11
#